data_AF-A0A0G0F1E1-F1
#
_entry.id   AF-A0A0G0F1E1-F1
#
_cell.length_a   1.000
_cell.length_b   1.000
_cell.length_c   1.000
_cell.angle_alpha   90.00
_cell.angle_beta   90.00
_cell.angle_gamma   90.00
#
_symmetry.space_group_name_H-M   'P 1'
#
loop_
_entity.id
_entity.type
_entity.pdbx_description
1 polymer ?
#
loop_
_entity_poly.entity_id
_entity_poly.type
_entity_poly.pdbx_seq_one_letter_code
_entity_poly.pdbx_strand_id
1 'polypeptide(L)'
;MKQLPILVTTLLTFSLLITPVMATTDTSVSDVVGNNNTVATNSTSQTSSAEIDNEIQLDMPIQTDNPSTIITFVNPAKDKSSIQLEIDSKGFSNITSPYTFSALSIGKHTLEFKYKDENDTTQIYDTSIIIIPRAPILGAPVIGTEDVTIAGTGLANSEVIVILSSGSSVFTENATIDDEGRWSINFKKTDLTKDIYSLNAYTRRYGYASNLSETIKFTLDSHSSSFNSNISAFSLSNITLESITNWAISNQTYLITGASCLLLGIMFGILFVSTRKKKIVQKAEKKVAEEFVKIDPKEKDVTLREKLMGMAKPTIPSPEKKRDDKDGREDKAEEKTEETVINKIDFLKDFKNFDPDNTKGEEKKSTVEVSLTSKK
;
A
#
# COMPACT_ATOMS: atom_id res chain seq x y z
N MET A 1 21.23 -13.90 -42.00
CA MET A 1 21.07 -14.85 -40.87
C MET A 1 21.43 -14.14 -39.56
N LYS A 2 20.49 -13.46 -38.87
CA LYS A 2 20.76 -12.78 -37.58
C LYS A 2 19.80 -13.15 -36.43
N GLN A 3 18.64 -13.75 -36.72
CA GLN A 3 17.64 -14.13 -35.70
C GLN A 3 17.90 -15.52 -35.06
N LEU A 4 18.78 -16.35 -35.65
CA LEU A 4 19.07 -17.69 -35.16
C LEU A 4 19.62 -17.75 -33.71
N PRO A 5 20.59 -16.92 -33.27
CA PRO A 5 21.09 -16.99 -31.89
C PRO A 5 20.03 -16.60 -30.85
N ILE A 6 19.10 -15.70 -31.19
CA ILE A 6 18.03 -15.24 -30.28
C ILE A 6 17.04 -16.37 -29.99
N LEU A 7 16.72 -17.19 -31.01
CA LEU A 7 15.84 -18.35 -30.84
C LEU A 7 16.51 -19.49 -30.05
N VAL A 8 17.85 -19.57 -30.09
CA VAL A 8 18.61 -20.50 -29.24
C VAL A 8 18.66 -20.00 -27.78
N THR A 9 18.87 -18.71 -27.53
CA THR A 9 18.88 -18.20 -26.14
C THR A 9 17.53 -18.29 -25.46
N THR A 10 16.40 -18.06 -26.14
CA THR A 10 15.06 -18.24 -25.54
C THR A 10 14.71 -19.69 -25.24
N LEU A 11 15.27 -20.65 -26.00
CA LEU A 11 15.15 -22.07 -25.68
C LEU A 11 16.06 -22.47 -24.51
N LEU A 12 17.27 -21.90 -24.43
CA LEU A 12 18.24 -22.19 -23.38
C LEU A 12 17.82 -21.62 -22.01
N THR A 13 17.26 -20.41 -21.96
CA THR A 13 16.74 -19.84 -20.70
C THR A 13 15.55 -20.63 -20.16
N PHE A 14 14.70 -21.18 -21.03
CA PHE A 14 13.60 -22.05 -20.59
C PHE A 14 14.10 -23.39 -20.03
N SER A 15 15.25 -23.90 -20.50
CA SER A 15 15.89 -25.10 -19.95
C SER A 15 16.48 -24.90 -18.54
N LEU A 16 16.72 -23.66 -18.10
CA LEU A 16 17.19 -23.36 -16.75
C LEU A 16 16.05 -23.36 -15.70
N LEU A 17 14.79 -23.32 -16.11
CA LEU A 17 13.63 -23.24 -15.21
C LEU A 17 13.20 -24.61 -14.61
N ILE A 18 13.99 -25.67 -14.82
CA ILE A 18 13.64 -27.05 -14.45
C ILE A 18 14.57 -27.64 -13.38
N THR A 19 15.68 -26.97 -13.04
CA THR A 19 16.50 -27.35 -11.87
C THR A 19 15.80 -26.95 -10.57
N PRO A 20 15.70 -27.85 -9.55
CA PRO A 20 15.25 -27.44 -8.23
C PRO A 20 16.25 -26.43 -7.66
N VAL A 21 15.77 -25.22 -7.36
CA VAL A 21 16.58 -24.16 -6.77
C VAL A 21 17.00 -24.59 -5.36
N MET A 22 18.30 -24.80 -5.17
CA MET A 22 18.88 -24.80 -3.82
C MET A 22 18.65 -23.40 -3.26
N ALA A 23 17.82 -23.29 -2.23
CA ALA A 23 17.42 -22.01 -1.67
C ALA A 23 18.64 -21.28 -1.07
N THR A 24 19.13 -20.27 -1.79
CA THR A 24 19.96 -19.22 -1.19
C THR A 24 19.09 -18.50 -0.17
N THR A 25 19.42 -18.61 1.11
CA THR A 25 18.76 -17.84 2.17
C THR A 25 18.93 -16.36 1.89
N ASP A 26 17.83 -15.62 1.74
CA ASP A 26 17.87 -14.16 1.62
C ASP A 26 18.65 -13.57 2.79
N THR A 27 19.67 -12.77 2.48
CA THR A 27 20.35 -11.91 3.45
C THR A 27 19.32 -10.87 3.92
N SER A 28 18.91 -10.96 5.18
CA SER A 28 17.87 -10.09 5.72
C SER A 28 18.38 -8.66 5.85
N VAL A 29 17.48 -7.67 5.91
CA VAL A 29 17.86 -6.26 6.08
C VAL A 29 18.67 -6.06 7.38
N SER A 30 18.41 -6.88 8.41
CA SER A 30 19.15 -6.97 9.67
C SER A 30 20.59 -7.49 9.57
N ASP A 31 20.96 -8.15 8.46
CA ASP A 31 22.34 -8.63 8.25
C ASP A 31 23.22 -7.57 7.58
N VAL A 32 22.60 -6.59 6.89
CA VAL A 32 23.29 -5.44 6.28
C VAL A 32 23.30 -4.23 7.23
N VAL A 33 22.24 -4.06 8.03
CA VAL A 33 22.16 -3.04 9.10
C VAL A 33 22.51 -3.69 10.43
N GLY A 34 23.80 -3.67 10.77
CA GLY A 34 24.38 -4.48 11.84
C GLY A 34 23.70 -4.38 13.21
N ASN A 35 23.09 -5.49 13.64
CA ASN A 35 22.48 -5.70 14.95
C ASN A 35 21.49 -4.60 15.37
N ASN A 36 20.34 -4.56 14.70
CA ASN A 36 19.15 -3.90 15.23
C ASN A 36 18.64 -4.62 16.50
N ASN A 37 19.14 -4.24 17.67
CA ASN A 37 18.38 -4.42 18.92
C ASN A 37 17.00 -3.81 18.72
N THR A 38 15.95 -4.45 19.24
CA THR A 38 14.55 -4.07 19.01
C THR A 38 14.18 -2.75 19.70
N VAL A 39 14.54 -1.63 19.06
CA VAL A 39 13.91 -0.33 19.31
C VAL A 39 12.56 -0.36 18.59
N ALA A 40 11.50 -0.62 19.35
CA ALA A 40 10.14 -0.46 18.84
C ALA A 40 9.89 0.99 18.41
N THR A 41 9.04 1.19 17.40
CA THR A 41 8.65 2.52 16.90
C THR A 41 7.73 3.25 17.89
N ASN A 42 8.29 3.63 19.03
CA ASN A 42 7.72 4.68 19.87
C ASN A 42 7.96 6.03 19.17
N SER A 43 6.97 6.92 19.22
CA SER A 43 7.18 8.35 18.98
C SER A 43 7.96 8.94 20.15
N THR A 44 9.24 8.62 20.24
CA THR A 44 10.12 9.03 21.34
C THR A 44 10.44 10.52 21.22
N SER A 45 9.71 11.34 21.96
CA SER A 45 10.17 12.66 22.42
C SER A 45 11.61 12.50 22.94
N GLN A 46 12.54 13.35 22.51
CA GLN A 46 13.96 13.17 22.87
C GLN A 46 14.18 13.47 24.36
N THR A 47 14.15 12.42 25.19
CA THR A 47 14.48 12.53 26.62
C THR A 47 15.98 12.74 26.82
N SER A 48 16.39 14.01 26.76
CA SER A 48 17.63 14.51 27.33
C SER A 48 17.43 15.99 27.69
N SER A 49 17.79 16.49 28.87
CA SER A 49 18.61 15.90 29.93
C SER A 49 17.91 15.92 31.29
N ALA A 50 18.16 14.88 32.10
CA ALA A 50 17.80 14.73 33.53
C ALA A 50 16.31 14.87 33.91
N GLU A 51 15.80 13.87 34.62
CA GLU A 51 14.57 13.97 35.41
C GLU A 51 14.83 14.80 36.68
N ILE A 52 15.06 16.10 36.49
CA ILE A 52 14.66 17.10 37.49
C ILE A 52 13.13 17.15 37.41
N ASP A 53 12.45 16.98 38.53
CA ASP A 53 10.99 17.02 38.60
C ASP A 53 10.50 18.40 38.10
N ASN A 54 9.87 18.43 36.94
CA ASN A 54 9.55 19.67 36.23
C ASN A 54 8.27 20.27 36.79
N GLU A 55 8.38 20.83 38.00
CA GLU A 55 7.27 21.35 38.81
C GLU A 55 6.45 22.43 38.09
N ILE A 56 7.09 23.19 37.18
CA ILE A 56 6.42 24.20 36.32
C ILE A 56 5.71 23.60 35.10
N GLN A 57 5.76 22.29 34.88
CA GLN A 57 5.09 21.57 33.78
C GLN A 57 5.24 22.28 32.42
N LEU A 58 6.48 22.62 32.05
CA LEU A 58 6.78 23.36 30.83
C LEU A 58 6.49 22.54 29.57
N ASP A 59 5.48 22.96 28.81
CA ASP A 59 5.23 22.53 27.43
C ASP A 59 5.92 23.49 26.44
N MET A 60 6.96 22.98 25.79
CA MET A 60 7.78 23.69 24.82
C MET A 60 8.44 22.68 23.87
N PRO A 61 8.48 22.93 22.54
CA PRO A 61 9.25 22.10 21.62
C PRO A 61 10.76 22.33 21.79
N ILE A 62 11.54 21.25 21.85
CA ILE A 62 13.02 21.30 21.87
C ILE A 62 13.61 21.97 20.62
N GLN A 63 12.89 21.93 19.50
CA GLN A 63 13.30 22.50 18.22
C GLN A 63 12.07 23.00 17.43
N THR A 64 12.16 24.16 16.78
CA THR A 64 11.07 24.75 15.97
C THR A 64 11.61 25.64 14.84
N ASP A 65 10.86 25.78 13.75
CA ASP A 65 11.12 26.78 12.69
C ASP A 65 10.31 28.09 12.89
N ASN A 66 9.58 28.20 14.00
CA ASN A 66 8.88 29.40 14.41
C ASN A 66 9.69 30.19 15.46
N PRO A 67 10.35 31.32 15.11
CA PRO A 67 11.13 32.12 16.04
C PRO A 67 10.28 32.82 17.12
N SER A 68 8.96 32.92 16.90
CA SER A 68 7.98 33.44 17.85
C SER A 68 7.04 32.32 18.31
N THR A 69 7.59 31.16 18.68
CA THR A 69 6.78 30.08 19.25
C THR A 69 6.18 30.50 20.60
N ILE A 70 5.04 29.90 20.92
CA ILE A 70 4.36 30.03 22.20
C ILE A 70 4.80 28.85 23.07
N ILE A 71 4.97 29.10 24.38
CA ILE A 71 5.19 28.10 25.41
C ILE A 71 4.10 28.19 26.47
N THR A 72 3.78 27.07 27.12
CA THR A 72 2.90 27.07 28.28
C THR A 72 3.56 26.39 29.46
N PHE A 73 3.24 26.87 30.66
CA PHE A 73 3.74 26.36 31.93
C PHE A 73 2.68 26.58 33.00
N VAL A 74 2.73 25.77 34.05
CA VAL A 74 1.95 25.88 35.28
C VAL A 74 2.81 26.61 36.32
N ASN A 75 2.17 27.31 37.25
CA ASN A 75 2.86 27.90 38.39
C ASN A 75 2.58 27.05 39.64
N PRO A 76 3.57 26.34 40.21
CA PRO A 76 3.38 25.54 41.42
C PRO A 76 3.30 26.39 42.70
N ALA A 77 3.78 27.65 42.64
CA ALA A 77 3.81 28.53 43.80
C ALA A 77 2.39 28.75 44.38
N LYS A 78 2.20 28.35 45.64
CA LYS A 78 0.91 28.43 46.36
C LYS A 78 0.39 29.86 46.53
N ASP A 79 1.29 30.85 46.53
CA ASP A 79 0.99 32.28 46.54
C ASP A 79 0.73 32.87 45.13
N LYS A 80 0.94 32.08 44.08
CA LYS A 80 0.97 32.49 42.66
C LYS A 80 1.99 33.60 42.35
N SER A 81 3.12 33.61 43.05
CA SER A 81 4.24 34.52 42.79
C SER A 81 4.74 34.44 41.33
N SER A 82 5.24 35.56 40.81
CA SER A 82 5.58 35.70 39.39
C SER A 82 6.80 34.86 38.99
N ILE A 83 6.60 33.98 38.01
CA ILE A 83 7.69 33.27 37.33
C ILE A 83 8.51 34.28 36.52
N GLN A 84 9.83 34.14 36.61
CA GLN A 84 10.81 34.90 35.84
C GLN A 84 11.47 34.00 34.81
N LEU A 85 11.81 34.56 33.64
CA LEU A 85 12.58 33.91 32.60
C LEU A 85 13.73 34.81 32.15
N GLU A 86 14.91 34.22 32.07
CA GLU A 86 16.10 34.77 31.43
C GLU A 86 16.40 34.00 30.14
N ILE A 87 16.82 34.71 29.09
CA ILE A 87 17.09 34.16 27.75
C ILE A 87 18.51 34.56 27.34
N ASP A 88 19.37 33.60 27.00
CA ASP A 88 20.77 33.81 26.59
C ASP A 88 21.59 34.72 27.53
N SER A 89 21.37 34.62 28.85
CA SER A 89 22.03 35.45 29.87
C SER A 89 21.77 36.98 29.73
N LYS A 90 20.57 37.38 29.29
CA LYS A 90 20.16 38.79 29.07
C LYS A 90 19.41 39.42 30.26
N GLY A 91 19.39 38.77 31.42
CA GLY A 91 18.65 39.16 32.62
C GLY A 91 17.23 38.60 32.71
N PHE A 92 16.80 38.32 33.94
CA PHE A 92 15.44 37.88 34.26
C PHE A 92 14.36 38.92 33.93
N SER A 93 13.24 38.43 33.39
CA SER A 93 12.01 39.18 33.14
C SER A 93 10.80 38.42 33.69
N ASN A 94 9.82 39.12 34.27
CA ASN A 94 8.57 38.50 34.73
C ASN A 94 7.73 38.04 33.52
N ILE A 95 7.26 36.79 33.54
CA ILE A 95 6.47 36.20 32.46
C ILE A 95 5.16 35.57 32.96
N THR A 96 4.21 35.38 32.04
CA THR A 96 2.90 34.76 32.28
C THR A 96 2.61 33.72 31.21
N SER A 97 2.05 32.58 31.59
CA SER A 97 1.63 31.52 30.68
C SER A 97 0.24 31.85 30.07
N PRO A 98 0.02 31.69 28.75
CA PRO A 98 1.01 31.36 27.71
C PRO A 98 1.97 32.52 27.42
N TYR A 99 3.26 32.21 27.25
CA TYR A 99 4.30 33.19 26.88
C TYR A 99 4.69 33.03 25.41
N THR A 100 4.96 34.13 24.71
CA THR A 100 5.39 34.14 23.31
C THR A 100 6.78 34.73 23.20
N PHE A 101 7.72 34.04 22.54
CA PHE A 101 9.07 34.56 22.35
C PHE A 101 9.12 35.75 21.40
N SER A 102 10.02 36.70 21.69
CA SER A 102 10.26 37.91 20.89
C SER A 102 11.18 37.63 19.70
N ALA A 103 10.71 36.81 18.75
CA ALA A 103 11.39 36.51 17.48
C ALA A 103 12.87 36.10 17.62
N LEU A 104 13.13 34.96 18.26
CA LEU A 104 14.46 34.41 18.47
C LEU A 104 15.21 34.16 17.16
N SER A 105 16.53 34.35 17.17
CA SER A 105 17.41 34.08 16.03
C SER A 105 17.53 32.57 15.73
N ILE A 106 17.94 32.22 14.51
CA ILE A 106 18.35 30.83 14.19
C ILE A 106 19.59 30.48 15.02
N GLY A 107 19.47 29.46 15.86
CA GLY A 107 20.46 29.12 16.88
C GLY A 107 19.88 28.26 18.00
N LYS A 108 20.76 27.76 18.87
CA LYS A 108 20.38 27.25 20.20
C LYS A 108 20.29 28.44 21.16
N HIS A 109 19.15 28.56 21.82
CA HIS A 109 18.88 29.55 22.88
C HIS A 109 18.80 28.86 24.24
N THR A 110 19.39 29.45 25.28
CA THR A 110 19.31 28.96 26.66
C THR A 110 18.24 29.72 27.44
N LEU A 111 17.44 28.98 28.21
CA LEU A 111 16.28 29.49 28.94
C LEU A 111 16.41 29.09 30.41
N GLU A 112 16.51 30.08 31.29
CA GLU A 112 16.61 29.88 32.74
C GLU A 112 15.32 30.38 33.40
N PHE A 113 14.50 29.45 33.89
CA PHE A 113 13.23 29.73 34.56
C PHE A 113 13.44 29.82 36.07
N LYS A 114 13.03 30.92 36.69
CA LYS A 114 13.16 31.16 38.13
C LYS A 114 11.79 31.37 38.75
N TYR A 115 11.46 30.53 39.71
CA TYR A 115 10.11 30.43 40.30
C TYR A 115 10.19 30.09 41.80
N LYS A 116 9.03 29.90 42.44
CA LYS A 116 8.95 29.30 43.78
C LYS A 116 8.19 27.98 43.73
N ASP A 117 8.62 27.01 44.52
CA ASP A 117 7.92 25.74 44.72
C ASP A 117 6.69 25.87 45.63
N GLU A 118 5.95 24.76 45.85
CA GLU A 118 4.85 24.69 46.83
C GLU A 118 5.25 25.08 48.27
N ASN A 119 6.56 25.07 48.59
CA ASN A 119 7.15 25.31 49.91
C ASN A 119 7.73 26.74 50.08
N ASP A 120 7.43 27.66 49.16
CA ASP A 120 7.93 29.04 49.10
C ASP A 120 9.45 29.17 48.83
N THR A 121 10.13 28.07 48.50
CA THR A 121 11.57 28.07 48.21
C THR A 121 11.82 28.43 46.75
N THR A 122 12.84 29.27 46.49
CA THR A 122 13.19 29.69 45.12
C THR A 122 13.90 28.58 44.37
N GLN A 123 13.33 28.18 43.24
CA GLN A 123 13.88 27.16 42.33
C GLN A 123 14.36 27.79 41.02
N ILE A 124 15.28 27.10 40.35
CA ILE A 124 15.80 27.43 39.02
C ILE A 124 15.70 26.17 38.14
N TYR A 125 15.17 26.33 36.93
CA TYR A 125 15.05 25.26 35.94
C TYR A 125 15.65 25.70 34.61
N ASP A 126 16.74 25.03 34.22
CA ASP A 126 17.50 25.29 33.01
C ASP A 126 17.02 24.41 31.85
N THR A 127 16.77 25.04 30.70
CA THR A 127 16.43 24.32 29.47
C THR A 127 16.93 25.08 28.23
N SER A 128 16.63 24.56 27.04
CA SER A 128 17.04 25.21 25.79
C SER A 128 16.13 24.87 24.63
N ILE A 129 15.97 25.83 23.71
CA ILE A 129 15.21 25.67 22.47
C ILE A 129 16.14 25.91 21.27
N ILE A 130 15.96 25.12 20.21
CA ILE A 130 16.70 25.29 18.94
C ILE A 130 15.76 25.89 17.89
N ILE A 131 16.10 27.07 17.38
CA ILE A 131 15.42 27.68 16.25
C ILE A 131 16.16 27.30 14.96
N ILE A 132 15.47 26.59 14.08
CA ILE A 132 15.99 26.19 12.76
C ILE A 132 15.48 27.15 11.66
N PRO A 133 16.17 27.28 10.50
CA PRO A 133 15.58 27.93 9.34
C PRO A 133 14.30 27.20 8.89
N ARG A 134 13.36 27.93 8.29
CA ARG A 134 12.19 27.34 7.64
C ARG A 134 12.58 26.56 6.38
N ALA A 135 11.82 25.51 6.08
CA ALA A 135 11.94 24.75 4.84
C ALA A 135 11.77 25.66 3.60
N PRO A 136 12.50 25.42 2.51
CA PRO A 136 12.35 26.17 1.28
C PRO A 136 11.05 25.77 0.57
N ILE A 137 10.43 26.72 -0.12
CA ILE A 137 9.26 26.48 -0.96
C ILE A 137 9.76 26.14 -2.36
N LEU A 138 9.50 24.91 -2.81
CA LEU A 138 9.81 24.47 -4.17
C LEU A 138 8.79 25.05 -5.16
N GLY A 139 9.27 25.61 -6.27
CA GLY A 139 8.45 25.87 -7.45
C GLY A 139 8.32 24.64 -8.35
N ALA A 140 7.39 24.68 -9.30
CA ALA A 140 7.25 23.63 -10.31
C ALA A 140 8.50 23.59 -11.23
N PRO A 141 9.14 22.42 -11.42
CA PRO A 141 10.27 22.29 -12.34
C PRO A 141 9.93 22.66 -13.79
N VAL A 142 10.80 23.45 -14.42
CA VAL A 142 10.69 23.89 -15.81
C VAL A 142 11.59 23.00 -16.67
N ILE A 143 10.97 22.14 -17.49
CA ILE A 143 11.67 21.17 -18.33
C ILE A 143 12.01 21.83 -19.68
N GLY A 144 13.29 22.08 -19.92
CA GLY A 144 13.82 22.59 -21.18
C GLY A 144 14.18 21.48 -22.18
N THR A 145 14.90 21.86 -23.24
CA THR A 145 15.46 20.91 -24.22
C THR A 145 16.68 20.18 -23.63
N GLU A 146 17.66 20.93 -23.12
CA GLU A 146 18.93 20.40 -22.61
C GLU A 146 19.01 20.30 -21.07
N ASP A 147 18.23 21.13 -20.36
CA ASP A 147 18.28 21.29 -18.90
C ASP A 147 16.87 21.23 -18.27
N VAL A 148 16.82 20.92 -16.97
CA VAL A 148 15.65 21.08 -16.10
C VAL A 148 15.97 22.12 -15.03
N THR A 149 15.29 23.26 -15.10
CA THR A 149 15.44 24.35 -14.13
C THR A 149 14.49 24.11 -12.96
N ILE A 150 15.02 24.12 -11.74
CA ILE A 150 14.28 24.03 -10.49
C ILE A 150 14.52 25.32 -9.73
N ALA A 151 13.46 26.07 -9.46
CA ALA A 151 13.52 27.35 -8.75
C ALA A 151 12.52 27.34 -7.59
N GLY A 152 12.67 28.28 -6.66
CA GLY A 152 11.80 28.41 -5.51
C GLY A 152 12.11 29.61 -4.65
N THR A 153 11.57 29.61 -3.43
CA THR A 153 11.87 30.63 -2.41
C THR A 153 12.31 29.99 -1.09
N GLY A 154 12.81 30.80 -0.17
CA GLY A 154 13.22 30.38 1.17
C GLY A 154 13.82 31.55 1.97
N LEU A 155 14.60 31.23 2.99
CA LEU A 155 15.22 32.25 3.83
C LEU A 155 16.39 32.94 3.10
N ALA A 156 16.27 34.24 2.85
CA ALA A 156 17.29 35.04 2.17
C ALA A 156 18.71 34.86 2.73
N ASN A 157 19.73 34.97 1.86
CA ASN A 157 21.14 34.74 2.17
C ASN A 157 21.49 33.36 2.77
N SER A 158 20.63 32.34 2.62
CA SER A 158 20.89 30.99 3.14
C SER A 158 21.37 30.03 2.05
N GLU A 159 21.96 28.91 2.43
CA GLU A 159 22.19 27.81 1.49
C GLU A 159 20.89 27.00 1.32
N VAL A 160 20.53 26.64 0.10
CA VAL A 160 19.50 25.64 -0.20
C VAL A 160 20.16 24.41 -0.80
N ILE A 161 19.73 23.24 -0.36
CA ILE A 161 20.24 21.95 -0.82
C ILE A 161 19.06 21.18 -1.39
N VAL A 162 19.13 20.88 -2.68
CA VAL A 162 18.08 20.24 -3.46
C VAL A 162 18.47 18.79 -3.69
N ILE A 163 17.63 17.88 -3.23
CA ILE A 163 17.76 16.44 -3.38
C ILE A 163 16.76 15.98 -4.45
N LEU A 164 17.29 15.49 -5.57
CA LEU A 164 16.52 14.97 -6.70
C LEU A 164 16.74 13.46 -6.80
N SER A 165 15.67 12.67 -6.66
CA SER A 165 15.76 11.21 -6.53
C SER A 165 14.89 10.47 -7.55
N SER A 166 15.38 9.36 -8.09
CA SER A 166 14.63 8.44 -8.95
C SER A 166 15.17 7.02 -8.86
N GLY A 167 14.35 6.10 -8.32
CA GLY A 167 14.79 4.74 -8.02
C GLY A 167 16.01 4.72 -7.10
N SER A 168 17.12 4.14 -7.58
CA SER A 168 18.40 4.11 -6.86
C SER A 168 19.31 5.31 -7.16
N SER A 169 18.92 6.22 -8.06
CA SER A 169 19.71 7.41 -8.41
C SER A 169 19.30 8.60 -7.53
N VAL A 170 20.28 9.25 -6.91
CA VAL A 170 20.10 10.48 -6.13
C VAL A 170 21.14 11.50 -6.60
N PHE A 171 20.67 12.70 -6.94
CA PHE A 171 21.47 13.87 -7.25
C PHE A 171 21.25 14.90 -6.14
N THR A 172 22.31 15.57 -5.70
CA THR A 172 22.25 16.59 -4.65
C THR A 172 23.05 17.81 -5.11
N GLU A 173 22.35 18.93 -5.29
CA GLU A 173 22.92 20.20 -5.72
C GLU A 173 22.65 21.27 -4.66
N ASN A 174 23.52 22.28 -4.56
CA ASN A 174 23.32 23.42 -3.66
C ASN A 174 23.31 24.76 -4.40
N ALA A 175 22.62 25.73 -3.80
CA ALA A 175 22.61 27.13 -4.26
C ALA A 175 22.52 28.09 -3.07
N THR A 176 22.86 29.35 -3.31
CA THR A 176 22.59 30.45 -2.38
C THR A 176 21.22 31.07 -2.69
N ILE A 177 20.40 31.25 -1.65
CA ILE A 177 19.17 32.04 -1.72
C ILE A 177 19.54 33.52 -1.71
N ASP A 178 19.02 34.30 -2.66
CA ASP A 178 19.29 35.73 -2.82
C ASP A 178 18.67 36.62 -1.72
N ASP A 179 18.97 37.93 -1.74
CA ASP A 179 18.45 38.91 -0.77
C ASP A 179 16.90 39.02 -0.78
N GLU A 180 16.26 38.73 -1.91
CA GLU A 180 14.81 38.70 -2.06
C GLU A 180 14.21 37.30 -1.76
N GLY A 181 15.01 36.37 -1.27
CA GLY A 181 14.54 35.06 -0.81
C GLY A 181 14.29 34.04 -1.94
N ARG A 182 14.83 34.24 -3.15
CA ARG A 182 14.66 33.33 -4.30
C ARG A 182 15.93 32.51 -4.56
N TRP A 183 15.80 31.40 -5.27
CA TRP A 183 16.92 30.56 -5.71
C TRP A 183 16.58 29.78 -6.98
N SER A 184 17.60 29.28 -7.70
CA SER A 184 17.45 28.41 -8.86
C SER A 184 18.65 27.49 -9.05
N ILE A 185 18.40 26.26 -9.51
CA ILE A 185 19.38 25.23 -9.87
C ILE A 185 18.99 24.62 -11.22
N ASN A 186 19.97 24.31 -12.06
CA ASN A 186 19.77 23.65 -13.36
C ASN A 186 20.39 22.26 -13.34
N PHE A 187 19.58 21.23 -13.59
CA PHE A 187 20.03 19.85 -13.77
C PHE A 187 20.09 19.52 -15.26
N LYS A 188 21.22 18.97 -15.73
CA LYS A 188 21.35 18.58 -17.14
C LYS A 188 20.45 17.40 -17.47
N LYS A 189 19.66 17.51 -18.54
CA LYS A 189 18.72 16.47 -18.97
C LYS A 189 19.42 15.18 -19.40
N THR A 190 20.69 15.26 -19.83
CA THR A 190 21.55 14.10 -20.13
C THR A 190 21.76 13.15 -18.96
N ASP A 191 21.76 13.70 -17.75
CA ASP A 191 22.14 12.97 -16.54
C ASP A 191 20.90 12.30 -15.91
N LEU A 192 19.72 12.82 -16.25
CA LEU A 192 18.39 12.42 -15.80
C LEU A 192 17.83 11.25 -16.64
N THR A 193 18.44 10.06 -16.51
CA THR A 193 18.14 8.85 -17.30
C THR A 193 16.87 8.05 -16.92
N LYS A 194 15.96 8.62 -16.13
CA LYS A 194 14.73 7.98 -15.58
C LYS A 194 13.47 8.77 -15.88
N ASP A 195 12.32 8.11 -15.74
CA ASP A 195 11.02 8.66 -16.14
C ASP A 195 10.36 9.56 -15.09
N ILE A 196 10.45 9.21 -13.79
CA ILE A 196 9.78 9.89 -12.67
C ILE A 196 10.80 10.29 -11.60
N TYR A 197 10.75 11.53 -11.13
CA TYR A 197 11.59 12.03 -10.03
C TYR A 197 10.76 12.46 -8.83
N SER A 198 11.36 12.37 -7.64
CA SER A 198 10.90 12.98 -6.41
C SER A 198 11.94 14.02 -5.96
N LEU A 199 11.46 15.25 -5.76
CA LEU A 199 12.23 16.44 -5.46
C LEU A 199 11.90 16.93 -4.06
N ASN A 200 12.92 17.07 -3.21
CA ASN A 200 12.84 17.71 -1.90
C ASN A 200 14.00 18.69 -1.75
N ALA A 201 13.88 19.69 -0.87
CA ALA A 201 15.00 20.55 -0.51
C ALA A 201 14.96 20.93 0.97
N TYR A 202 16.10 21.40 1.49
CA TYR A 202 16.19 21.99 2.82
C TYR A 202 17.13 23.20 2.83
N THR A 203 16.88 24.12 3.75
CA THR A 203 17.66 25.35 3.96
C THR A 203 18.73 25.11 5.02
N ARG A 204 19.93 25.66 4.85
CA ARG A 204 20.96 25.72 5.90
C ARG A 204 21.36 27.17 6.21
N ARG A 205 21.41 27.50 7.50
CA ARG A 205 21.84 28.81 8.01
C ARG A 205 22.56 28.64 9.34
N TYR A 206 23.75 29.24 9.47
CA TYR A 206 24.58 29.19 10.69
C TYR A 206 24.86 27.76 11.25
N GLY A 207 24.93 26.76 10.37
CA GLY A 207 25.13 25.35 10.74
C GLY A 207 23.84 24.56 11.02
N TYR A 208 22.71 25.24 11.23
CA TYR A 208 21.40 24.62 11.41
C TYR A 208 20.75 24.32 10.06
N ALA A 209 20.06 23.18 9.98
CA ALA A 209 19.30 22.75 8.81
C ALA A 209 17.79 22.85 9.09
N SER A 210 16.99 23.17 8.07
CA SER A 210 15.54 23.14 8.16
C SER A 210 15.01 21.70 8.13
N ASN A 211 13.72 21.55 8.43
CA ASN A 211 12.95 20.40 7.96
C ASN A 211 13.02 20.31 6.41
N LEU A 212 12.81 19.12 5.85
CA LEU A 212 12.62 18.97 4.40
C LEU A 212 11.37 19.71 3.94
N SER A 213 11.42 20.26 2.72
CA SER A 213 10.25 20.75 1.98
C SER A 213 9.26 19.62 1.71
N GLU A 214 8.05 19.99 1.28
CA GLU A 214 7.15 19.06 0.59
C GLU A 214 7.85 18.41 -0.62
N THR A 215 7.45 17.18 -0.97
CA THR A 215 7.98 16.47 -2.15
C THR A 215 7.20 16.84 -3.40
N ILE A 216 7.83 17.52 -4.35
CA ILE A 216 7.30 17.64 -5.71
C ILE A 216 7.69 16.39 -6.51
N LYS A 217 6.79 15.91 -7.38
CA LYS A 217 7.08 14.83 -8.33
C LYS A 217 6.85 15.31 -9.75
N PHE A 218 7.76 14.94 -10.66
CA PHE A 218 7.68 15.32 -12.08
C PHE A 218 8.28 14.23 -12.96
N THR A 219 7.97 14.29 -14.26
CA THR A 219 8.51 13.41 -15.30
C THR A 219 9.31 14.22 -16.32
N LEU A 220 10.22 13.58 -17.06
CA LEU A 220 11.03 14.28 -18.07
C LEU A 220 10.35 14.48 -19.42
N ASP A 221 9.24 13.79 -19.65
CA ASP A 221 8.41 13.91 -20.86
C ASP A 221 7.78 15.31 -20.94
N SER A 222 8.31 16.16 -21.80
CA SER A 222 7.82 17.52 -22.04
C SER A 222 6.55 17.55 -22.90
N HIS A 223 5.60 16.68 -22.61
CA HIS A 223 4.20 16.92 -22.96
C HIS A 223 3.67 17.96 -21.99
N SER A 224 3.68 19.23 -22.40
CA SER A 224 3.17 20.35 -21.62
C SER A 224 1.64 20.35 -21.55
N SER A 225 1.06 19.30 -20.98
CA SER A 225 -0.33 19.28 -20.54
C SER A 225 -0.48 20.22 -19.35
N SER A 226 -0.65 21.51 -19.65
CA SER A 226 -1.27 22.45 -18.73
C SER A 226 -2.52 21.79 -18.15
N PHE A 227 -2.64 21.73 -16.82
CA PHE A 227 -3.64 20.93 -16.10
C PHE A 227 -5.06 21.51 -16.26
N ASN A 228 -5.59 21.37 -17.47
CA ASN A 228 -6.99 21.56 -17.79
C ASN A 228 -7.69 20.22 -17.50
N SER A 229 -8.79 20.25 -16.75
CA SER A 229 -9.42 19.04 -16.17
C SER A 229 -10.24 18.21 -17.19
N ASN A 230 -9.76 18.12 -18.42
CA ASN A 230 -10.36 17.35 -19.50
C ASN A 230 -9.72 15.96 -19.55
N ILE A 231 -10.55 14.96 -19.22
CA ILE A 231 -10.26 13.53 -19.27
C ILE A 231 -9.42 13.17 -20.50
N SER A 232 -8.33 12.42 -20.30
CA SER A 232 -7.45 11.91 -21.36
C SER A 232 -8.16 10.91 -22.26
N ALA A 233 -9.02 11.41 -23.15
CA ALA A 233 -9.73 10.62 -24.15
C ALA A 233 -8.71 10.02 -25.13
N PHE A 234 -8.63 8.69 -25.17
CA PHE A 234 -7.70 7.95 -26.03
C PHE A 234 -8.11 8.10 -27.52
N SER A 235 -7.59 9.13 -28.18
CA SER A 235 -7.97 9.45 -29.56
C SER A 235 -7.23 8.56 -30.56
N LEU A 236 -7.97 7.63 -31.16
CA LEU A 236 -7.50 6.80 -32.28
C LEU A 236 -7.20 7.61 -33.56
N SER A 237 -7.62 8.88 -33.63
CA SER A 237 -7.48 9.75 -34.82
C SER A 237 -6.07 9.89 -35.36
N ASN A 238 -5.06 9.77 -34.49
CA ASN A 238 -3.66 10.05 -34.81
C ASN A 238 -2.87 8.78 -35.17
N ILE A 239 -3.53 7.60 -35.17
CA ILE A 239 -2.90 6.32 -35.50
C ILE A 239 -2.93 6.12 -37.03
N THR A 240 -1.89 6.61 -37.70
CA THR A 240 -1.70 6.35 -39.14
C THR A 240 -1.11 4.94 -39.36
N LEU A 241 -1.33 4.39 -40.56
CA LEU A 241 -0.78 3.08 -40.93
C LEU A 241 0.76 3.10 -40.91
N GLU A 242 1.37 4.24 -41.26
CA GLU A 242 2.81 4.48 -41.24
C GLU A 242 3.39 4.44 -39.82
N SER A 243 2.71 5.07 -38.85
CA SER A 243 3.08 4.99 -37.43
C SER A 243 3.00 3.54 -36.91
N ILE A 244 1.98 2.77 -37.31
CA ILE A 244 1.89 1.34 -36.96
C ILE A 244 3.06 0.56 -37.57
N THR A 245 3.38 0.74 -38.85
CA THR A 245 4.47 0.01 -39.50
C THR A 245 5.85 0.37 -38.93
N ASN A 246 6.10 1.65 -38.65
CA ASN A 246 7.36 2.10 -38.07
C ASN A 246 7.52 1.59 -36.63
N TRP A 247 6.44 1.61 -35.83
CA TRP A 247 6.42 0.99 -34.50
C TRP A 247 6.68 -0.53 -34.59
N ALA A 248 6.05 -1.23 -35.54
CA ALA A 248 6.20 -2.68 -35.71
C ALA A 248 7.60 -3.10 -36.16
N ILE A 249 8.27 -2.30 -36.99
CA ILE A 249 9.67 -2.51 -37.41
C ILE A 249 10.61 -2.29 -36.22
N SER A 250 10.40 -1.23 -35.43
CA SER A 250 11.21 -0.93 -34.24
C SER A 250 11.03 -1.97 -33.12
N ASN A 251 9.79 -2.45 -32.92
CA ASN A 251 9.39 -3.33 -31.81
C ASN A 251 9.28 -4.80 -32.22
N GLN A 252 10.05 -5.24 -33.23
CA GLN A 252 9.95 -6.58 -33.81
C GLN A 252 10.02 -7.71 -32.76
N THR A 253 10.83 -7.56 -31.71
CA THR A 253 10.98 -8.53 -30.61
C THR A 253 9.67 -8.80 -29.86
N TYR A 254 8.88 -7.76 -29.58
CA TYR A 254 7.59 -7.91 -28.88
C TYR A 254 6.56 -8.63 -29.76
N LEU A 255 6.54 -8.32 -31.07
CA LEU A 255 5.67 -9.00 -32.04
C LEU A 255 6.03 -10.49 -32.19
N ILE A 256 7.32 -10.82 -32.28
CA ILE A 256 7.79 -12.21 -32.32
C ILE A 256 7.38 -12.93 -31.03
N THR A 257 7.61 -12.33 -29.86
CA THR A 257 7.30 -12.93 -28.56
C THR A 257 5.79 -13.18 -28.40
N GLY A 258 4.94 -12.21 -28.78
CA GLY A 258 3.49 -12.36 -28.79
C GLY A 258 3.02 -13.48 -29.74
N ALA A 259 3.57 -13.54 -30.96
CA ALA A 259 3.26 -14.60 -31.92
C ALA A 259 3.69 -15.99 -31.42
N SER A 260 4.88 -16.12 -30.82
CA SER A 260 5.35 -17.37 -30.21
C SER A 260 4.47 -17.83 -29.05
N CYS A 261 4.09 -16.93 -28.14
CA CYS A 261 3.17 -17.24 -27.04
C CYS A 261 1.78 -17.66 -27.56
N LEU A 262 1.26 -17.01 -28.59
CA LEU A 262 -0.02 -17.36 -29.22
C LEU A 262 0.02 -18.74 -29.87
N LEU A 263 1.09 -19.07 -30.62
CA LEU A 263 1.28 -20.38 -31.22
C LEU A 263 1.43 -21.49 -30.17
N LEU A 264 2.19 -21.24 -29.09
CA LEU A 264 2.29 -22.15 -27.94
C LEU A 264 0.91 -22.36 -27.28
N GLY A 265 0.15 -21.29 -27.05
CA GLY A 265 -1.20 -21.36 -26.49
C GLY A 265 -2.16 -22.20 -27.34
N ILE A 266 -2.10 -22.07 -28.67
CA ILE A 266 -2.86 -22.93 -29.60
C ILE A 266 -2.40 -24.39 -29.49
N MET A 267 -1.10 -24.65 -29.43
CA MET A 267 -0.55 -26.02 -29.30
C MET A 267 -1.02 -26.70 -28.00
N PHE A 268 -0.90 -26.01 -26.85
CA PHE A 268 -1.42 -26.48 -25.56
C PHE A 268 -2.94 -26.64 -25.58
N GLY A 269 -3.69 -25.75 -26.24
CA GLY A 269 -5.14 -25.88 -26.43
C GLY A 269 -5.53 -27.15 -27.17
N ILE A 270 -4.86 -27.46 -28.29
CA ILE A 270 -5.07 -28.68 -29.08
C ILE A 270 -4.74 -29.93 -28.24
N LEU A 271 -3.62 -29.93 -27.52
CA LEU A 271 -3.23 -31.02 -26.61
C LEU A 271 -4.28 -31.23 -25.49
N PHE A 272 -4.77 -30.16 -24.88
CA PHE A 272 -5.79 -30.21 -23.83
C PHE A 272 -7.15 -30.71 -24.33
N VAL A 273 -7.56 -30.30 -25.54
CA VAL A 273 -8.77 -30.83 -26.19
C VAL A 273 -8.60 -32.31 -26.54
N SER A 274 -7.45 -32.74 -27.05
CA SER A 274 -7.20 -34.15 -27.41
C SER A 274 -7.21 -35.08 -26.19
N THR A 275 -6.60 -34.65 -25.08
CA THR A 275 -6.56 -35.41 -23.83
C THR A 275 -7.92 -35.44 -23.12
N ARG A 276 -8.69 -34.34 -23.16
CA ARG A 276 -10.10 -34.34 -22.72
C ARG A 276 -10.95 -35.30 -23.55
N LYS A 277 -10.83 -35.31 -24.89
CA LYS A 277 -11.55 -36.26 -25.76
C LYS A 277 -11.21 -37.71 -25.41
N LYS A 278 -9.93 -38.07 -25.25
CA LYS A 278 -9.52 -39.42 -24.82
C LYS A 278 -10.14 -39.83 -23.48
N LYS A 279 -10.10 -38.95 -22.46
CA LYS A 279 -10.72 -39.23 -21.15
C LYS A 279 -12.25 -39.39 -21.21
N ILE A 280 -12.94 -38.67 -22.11
CA ILE A 280 -14.38 -38.82 -22.31
C ILE A 280 -14.71 -40.16 -22.97
N VAL A 281 -13.98 -40.54 -24.03
CA VAL A 281 -14.15 -41.84 -24.72
C VAL A 281 -13.91 -43.00 -23.75
N GLN A 282 -12.80 -43.00 -23.02
CA GLN A 282 -12.51 -44.03 -22.00
C GLN A 282 -13.56 -44.11 -20.89
N LYS A 283 -14.18 -42.98 -20.52
CA LYS A 283 -15.28 -42.95 -19.53
C LYS A 283 -16.60 -43.48 -20.10
N ALA A 284 -16.82 -43.38 -21.42
CA ALA A 284 -17.95 -44.01 -22.10
C ALA A 284 -17.73 -45.52 -22.26
N GLU A 285 -16.55 -45.94 -22.75
CA GLU A 285 -16.14 -47.35 -22.86
C GLU A 285 -16.24 -48.07 -21.52
N LYS A 286 -15.74 -47.46 -20.43
CA LYS A 286 -15.84 -48.04 -19.08
C LYS A 286 -17.28 -48.16 -18.59
N LYS A 287 -18.15 -47.19 -18.88
CA LYS A 287 -19.58 -47.30 -18.55
C LYS A 287 -20.27 -48.44 -19.30
N VAL A 288 -19.99 -48.58 -20.59
CA VAL A 288 -20.53 -49.67 -21.42
C VAL A 288 -20.03 -51.04 -20.92
N ALA A 289 -18.76 -51.14 -20.52
CA ALA A 289 -18.25 -52.35 -19.88
C ALA A 289 -18.91 -52.63 -18.51
N GLU A 290 -19.12 -51.61 -17.67
CA GLU A 290 -19.84 -51.71 -16.40
C GLU A 290 -21.34 -52.07 -16.56
N GLU A 291 -21.91 -51.84 -17.74
CA GLU A 291 -23.29 -52.18 -18.09
C GLU A 291 -23.38 -53.63 -18.60
N PHE A 292 -22.45 -54.08 -19.46
CA PHE A 292 -22.33 -55.49 -19.84
C PHE A 292 -22.01 -56.41 -18.66
N VAL A 293 -21.18 -55.97 -17.69
CA VAL A 293 -20.86 -56.73 -16.47
C VAL A 293 -22.05 -56.86 -15.51
N LYS A 294 -23.13 -56.09 -15.69
CA LYS A 294 -24.37 -56.21 -14.89
C LYS A 294 -25.37 -57.21 -15.46
N ILE A 295 -25.10 -57.80 -16.61
CA ILE A 295 -25.87 -58.94 -17.15
C ILE A 295 -25.34 -60.23 -16.49
N ASP A 296 -25.78 -60.48 -15.26
CA ASP A 296 -25.47 -61.70 -14.48
C ASP A 296 -25.99 -62.93 -15.25
N PRO A 297 -25.21 -64.02 -15.43
CA PRO A 297 -25.57 -65.14 -16.32
C PRO A 297 -26.67 -66.03 -15.71
N LYS A 298 -27.92 -65.57 -15.82
CA LYS A 298 -29.12 -66.24 -15.29
C LYS A 298 -30.31 -66.32 -16.27
N GLU A 299 -30.06 -66.32 -17.57
CA GLU A 299 -30.82 -67.21 -18.45
C GLU A 299 -30.03 -68.51 -18.64
N LYS A 300 -30.71 -69.64 -18.50
CA LYS A 300 -30.16 -70.94 -18.89
C LYS A 300 -30.23 -71.04 -20.41
N ASP A 301 -29.15 -71.45 -21.06
CA ASP A 301 -29.18 -71.89 -22.46
C ASP A 301 -29.97 -73.20 -22.59
N VAL A 302 -31.30 -73.11 -22.58
CA VAL A 302 -32.20 -74.24 -22.80
C VAL A 302 -32.09 -74.65 -24.27
N THR A 303 -31.22 -75.63 -24.54
CA THR A 303 -31.02 -76.12 -25.90
C THR A 303 -32.34 -76.61 -26.50
N LEU A 304 -32.51 -76.47 -27.82
CA LEU A 304 -33.73 -76.85 -28.54
C LEU A 304 -34.20 -78.31 -28.27
N ARG A 305 -33.29 -79.17 -27.80
CA ARG A 305 -33.55 -80.56 -27.43
C ARG A 305 -34.37 -80.72 -26.14
N GLU A 306 -34.12 -79.91 -25.11
CA GLU A 306 -34.95 -79.88 -23.89
C GLU A 306 -36.36 -79.35 -24.21
N LYS A 307 -36.46 -78.36 -25.10
CA LYS A 307 -37.73 -77.78 -25.52
C LYS A 307 -38.58 -78.71 -26.41
N LEU A 308 -38.05 -79.87 -26.82
CA LEU A 308 -38.73 -80.87 -27.65
C LEU A 308 -39.25 -82.09 -26.88
N MET A 309 -38.90 -82.24 -25.59
CA MET A 309 -39.28 -83.37 -24.73
C MET A 309 -39.98 -82.85 -23.45
N GLY A 310 -41.24 -82.46 -23.57
CA GLY A 310 -42.01 -81.90 -22.44
C GLY A 310 -42.82 -82.93 -21.65
N MET A 311 -43.06 -82.65 -20.37
CA MET A 311 -44.29 -83.06 -19.65
C MET A 311 -44.50 -82.31 -18.32
N ALA A 312 -45.75 -82.39 -17.81
CA ALA A 312 -46.19 -82.22 -16.41
C ALA A 312 -46.08 -80.85 -15.67
N LYS A 313 -47.25 -80.19 -15.51
CA LYS A 313 -47.69 -79.49 -14.26
C LYS A 313 -47.80 -80.50 -13.09
N PRO A 314 -47.82 -80.15 -11.77
CA PRO A 314 -48.55 -79.02 -11.12
C PRO A 314 -47.80 -78.30 -9.94
N THR A 315 -48.38 -77.51 -8.99
CA THR A 315 -49.29 -76.32 -9.04
C THR A 315 -49.59 -75.78 -7.59
N ILE A 316 -49.07 -74.58 -7.17
CA ILE A 316 -49.63 -73.64 -6.13
C ILE A 316 -49.60 -74.11 -4.62
N PRO A 317 -49.66 -73.29 -3.50
CA PRO A 317 -49.66 -71.82 -3.23
C PRO A 317 -48.64 -71.25 -2.16
N SER A 318 -48.55 -69.89 -2.05
CA SER A 318 -48.57 -68.91 -0.88
C SER A 318 -48.23 -69.31 0.60
N PRO A 319 -48.11 -68.39 1.63
CA PRO A 319 -48.29 -66.90 1.70
C PRO A 319 -47.33 -66.05 2.63
N GLU A 320 -47.44 -64.69 2.58
CA GLU A 320 -47.37 -63.63 3.66
C GLU A 320 -46.22 -63.56 4.75
N LYS A 321 -45.90 -62.49 5.53
CA LYS A 321 -46.11 -60.99 5.56
C LYS A 321 -45.18 -60.31 6.65
N LYS A 322 -44.81 -59.01 6.47
CA LYS A 322 -44.62 -57.91 7.48
C LYS A 322 -43.60 -58.03 8.68
N ARG A 323 -42.66 -57.08 8.91
CA ARG A 323 -42.65 -55.84 9.81
C ARG A 323 -42.37 -56.10 11.32
N ASP A 324 -41.86 -55.20 12.20
CA ASP A 324 -41.39 -53.76 12.20
C ASP A 324 -40.41 -53.53 13.42
N ASP A 325 -39.99 -52.27 13.70
CA ASP A 325 -39.53 -51.65 15.00
C ASP A 325 -38.04 -51.44 15.44
N LYS A 326 -37.80 -50.69 16.55
CA LYS A 326 -36.69 -49.72 16.84
C LYS A 326 -35.85 -49.96 18.13
N ASP A 327 -34.63 -49.37 18.21
CA ASP A 327 -34.12 -48.35 19.22
C ASP A 327 -32.62 -47.96 18.93
N GLY A 328 -31.88 -46.99 19.52
CA GLY A 328 -32.18 -45.80 20.36
C GLY A 328 -31.15 -45.49 21.49
N ARG A 329 -30.38 -44.36 21.46
CA ARG A 329 -29.72 -43.63 22.62
C ARG A 329 -28.81 -42.42 22.26
N GLU A 330 -28.36 -41.66 23.30
CA GLU A 330 -27.61 -40.38 23.30
C GLU A 330 -26.05 -40.53 23.14
N ASP A 331 -25.14 -39.52 23.18
CA ASP A 331 -25.13 -38.13 23.73
C ASP A 331 -24.03 -37.20 23.10
N LYS A 332 -24.09 -35.89 23.40
CA LYS A 332 -23.22 -34.70 23.08
C LYS A 332 -21.80 -34.84 22.47
N ALA A 333 -21.40 -33.88 21.61
CA ALA A 333 -20.34 -32.86 21.91
C ALA A 333 -20.02 -31.86 20.75
N GLU A 334 -19.46 -30.70 21.14
CA GLU A 334 -18.74 -29.63 20.39
C GLU A 334 -19.38 -28.84 19.23
N GLU A 335 -19.20 -27.51 19.32
CA GLU A 335 -19.61 -26.46 18.39
C GLU A 335 -18.37 -25.86 17.71
N LYS A 336 -18.32 -25.88 16.36
CA LYS A 336 -17.37 -25.10 15.56
C LYS A 336 -18.08 -24.59 14.30
N THR A 337 -18.26 -23.28 14.22
CA THR A 337 -18.82 -22.59 13.05
C THR A 337 -17.76 -22.48 11.95
N GLU A 338 -17.90 -23.28 10.89
CA GLU A 338 -17.11 -23.10 9.67
C GLU A 338 -17.60 -21.85 8.91
N GLU A 339 -16.69 -20.94 8.57
CA GLU A 339 -17.00 -19.78 7.74
C GLU A 339 -17.30 -20.21 6.30
N THR A 340 -18.58 -20.39 5.99
CA THR A 340 -19.02 -20.74 4.63
C THR A 340 -18.96 -19.52 3.72
N VAL A 341 -18.13 -19.60 2.67
CA VAL A 341 -17.95 -18.50 1.70
C VAL A 341 -19.22 -18.33 0.87
N ILE A 342 -20.06 -17.36 1.26
CA ILE A 342 -21.32 -17.05 0.59
C ILE A 342 -21.04 -16.60 -0.85
N ASN A 343 -21.49 -17.39 -1.82
CA ASN A 343 -21.34 -17.06 -3.22
C ASN A 343 -22.39 -16.00 -3.64
N LYS A 344 -22.05 -15.15 -4.61
CA LYS A 344 -22.88 -14.01 -5.06
C LYS A 344 -24.31 -14.42 -5.48
N ILE A 345 -24.49 -15.66 -5.92
CA ILE A 345 -25.78 -16.23 -6.33
C ILE A 345 -26.70 -16.48 -5.13
N ASP A 346 -26.15 -16.86 -3.97
CA ASP A 346 -26.94 -17.14 -2.77
C ASP A 346 -27.32 -15.84 -2.04
N PHE A 347 -26.39 -14.88 -1.95
CA PHE A 347 -26.71 -13.50 -1.52
C PHE A 347 -27.87 -12.88 -2.33
N LEU A 348 -27.92 -13.14 -3.64
CA LEU A 348 -28.98 -12.65 -4.53
C LEU A 348 -30.33 -13.38 -4.38
N LYS A 349 -30.43 -14.49 -3.63
CA LYS A 349 -31.71 -15.14 -3.31
C LYS A 349 -32.41 -14.38 -2.19
N ASP A 350 -31.71 -14.14 -1.08
CA ASP A 350 -32.30 -13.54 0.13
C ASP A 350 -32.55 -12.04 -0.02
N PHE A 351 -31.81 -11.36 -0.90
CA PHE A 351 -32.00 -9.92 -1.19
C PHE A 351 -33.43 -9.60 -1.69
N LYS A 352 -34.17 -10.56 -2.26
CA LYS A 352 -35.57 -10.36 -2.68
C LYS A 352 -36.60 -10.36 -1.54
N ASN A 353 -36.19 -10.68 -0.32
CA ASN A 353 -37.09 -10.71 0.85
C ASN A 353 -37.05 -9.41 1.67
N PHE A 354 -36.19 -8.45 1.29
CA PHE A 354 -36.05 -7.13 1.92
C PHE A 354 -36.42 -6.00 0.96
N ASP A 355 -37.69 -5.99 0.53
CA ASP A 355 -38.32 -4.80 -0.04
C ASP A 355 -38.86 -3.93 1.12
N PRO A 356 -38.41 -2.66 1.29
CA PRO A 356 -38.89 -1.79 2.36
C PRO A 356 -40.31 -1.24 2.10
N ASP A 357 -40.78 -1.31 0.85
CA ASP A 357 -42.08 -0.78 0.46
C ASP A 357 -43.23 -1.76 0.76
N ASN A 358 -44.42 -1.20 0.96
CA ASN A 358 -45.64 -2.01 0.90
C ASN A 358 -46.07 -2.25 -0.57
N THR A 359 -47.03 -3.15 -0.81
CA THR A 359 -47.47 -3.58 -2.15
C THR A 359 -48.17 -2.51 -3.01
N LYS A 360 -48.07 -1.23 -2.64
CA LYS A 360 -48.42 -0.05 -3.45
C LYS A 360 -47.25 0.91 -3.73
N GLY A 361 -46.03 0.63 -3.25
CA GLY A 361 -44.85 1.47 -3.47
C GLY A 361 -44.79 2.71 -2.56
N GLU A 362 -45.02 2.52 -1.25
CA GLU A 362 -44.78 3.54 -0.24
C GLU A 362 -43.95 2.98 0.93
N GLU A 363 -42.86 3.67 1.26
CA GLU A 363 -41.95 3.33 2.37
C GLU A 363 -42.67 3.34 3.72
N LYS A 364 -42.40 2.34 4.56
CA LYS A 364 -42.83 2.38 5.96
C LYS A 364 -41.98 3.36 6.77
N LYS A 365 -42.58 4.47 7.20
CA LYS A 365 -41.99 5.38 8.21
C LYS A 365 -41.47 4.60 9.42
N SER A 366 -40.19 4.79 9.74
CA SER A 366 -39.53 4.20 10.90
C SER A 366 -39.91 4.91 12.21
N THR A 367 -40.15 4.12 13.26
CA THR A 367 -40.58 4.63 14.58
C THR A 367 -39.40 5.12 15.43
N VAL A 368 -38.52 5.96 14.86
CA VAL A 368 -37.29 6.44 15.53
C VAL A 368 -37.17 7.97 15.44
N GLU A 369 -37.56 8.63 16.53
CA GLU A 369 -37.23 10.00 16.94
C GLU A 369 -35.72 10.34 16.89
N VAL A 370 -35.15 10.88 15.81
CA VAL A 370 -33.76 11.41 15.82
C VAL A 370 -33.77 12.94 15.86
N SER A 371 -33.63 13.52 17.06
CA SER A 371 -33.64 14.97 17.27
C SER A 371 -32.23 15.57 17.19
N LEU A 372 -31.98 16.32 16.11
CA LEU A 372 -30.70 17.02 15.89
C LEU A 372 -30.68 18.39 16.59
N THR A 373 -30.13 18.44 17.81
CA THR A 373 -29.95 19.68 18.59
C THR A 373 -28.73 20.48 18.14
N SER A 374 -28.88 21.20 17.02
CA SER A 374 -27.94 22.24 16.62
C SER A 374 -27.93 23.39 17.63
N LYS A 375 -26.86 23.50 18.44
CA LYS A 375 -26.51 24.74 19.14
C LYS A 375 -25.66 25.63 18.24
N LYS A 376 -25.93 26.92 18.31
CA LYS A 376 -25.24 28.01 17.62
C LYS A 376 -24.73 29.01 18.66
#